data_AF-A0A4V2DXZ2-F1
#
_entry.id   AF-A0A4V2DXZ2-F1
#
_cell.length_a   1.000
_cell.length_b   1.000
_cell.length_c   1.000
_cell.angle_alpha   90.00
_cell.angle_beta   90.00
_cell.angle_gamma   90.00
#
_symmetry.space_group_name_H-M   'P 1'
#
loop_
_entity.id
_entity.type
_entity.pdbx_description
1 polymer ?
#
loop_
_entity_poly.entity_id
_entity_poly.type
_entity_poly.pdbx_seq_one_letter_code
_entity_poly.pdbx_strand_id
1 'polypeptide(L)'
;MIKPPRDPALSLIAISGVDPTEPVMVEVPLVQNNSASRASLVLEGWRIGYASRYVRGGHIEPADHSATLQRAFVILRQAGVQLVAVDAQCTSDPLESGTAIDELATRHRLDALISDEQSQAFHAACRSGYPSGCQALEDGARLWFYGARWASERVRVVLRTYAQLISPRAPTAVME
;
A
#
# COMPACT_ATOMS: atom_id res chain seq x y z
N MET A 1 -43.52 8.72 55.39
CA MET A 1 -44.35 7.50 55.45
C MET A 1 -43.58 6.37 54.76
N ILE A 2 -43.54 5.18 55.36
CA ILE A 2 -42.54 4.11 55.14
C ILE A 2 -43.27 2.83 54.64
N LYS A 3 -42.74 2.17 53.59
CA LYS A 3 -42.93 0.75 53.12
C LYS A 3 -44.32 0.31 52.57
N PRO A 4 -44.45 -0.83 51.84
CA PRO A 4 -43.45 -1.78 51.27
C PRO A 4 -43.74 -2.27 49.79
N PRO A 5 -42.86 -3.13 49.22
CA PRO A 5 -43.03 -3.80 47.91
C PRO A 5 -43.65 -5.21 48.02
N ARG A 6 -44.31 -5.71 46.95
CA ARG A 6 -44.63 -7.14 46.74
C ARG A 6 -44.97 -7.47 45.27
N ASP A 7 -44.05 -8.17 44.63
CA ASP A 7 -44.25 -9.20 43.58
C ASP A 7 -45.04 -10.41 44.16
N PRO A 8 -45.32 -11.53 43.46
CA PRO A 8 -45.52 -11.86 42.03
C PRO A 8 -46.89 -12.57 41.82
N ALA A 9 -47.12 -13.10 40.60
CA ALA A 9 -47.73 -14.41 40.32
C ALA A 9 -49.12 -14.45 39.60
N LEU A 10 -49.04 -14.99 38.38
CA LEU A 10 -49.96 -15.94 37.75
C LEU A 10 -51.24 -15.40 37.08
N SER A 11 -51.19 -15.32 35.75
CA SER A 11 -52.16 -16.07 34.94
C SER A 11 -51.47 -16.69 33.73
N LEU A 12 -51.62 -18.01 33.65
CA LEU A 12 -50.95 -18.96 32.79
C LEU A 12 -51.68 -19.10 31.44
N ILE A 13 -50.91 -18.98 30.37
CA ILE A 13 -50.88 -19.76 29.10
C ILE A 13 -52.12 -20.57 28.69
N ALA A 14 -52.58 -20.35 27.45
CA ALA A 14 -53.20 -21.39 26.62
C ALA A 14 -52.38 -21.59 25.34
N ILE A 15 -52.06 -22.86 25.07
CA ILE A 15 -51.12 -23.39 24.09
C ILE A 15 -51.84 -23.71 22.76
N SER A 16 -51.22 -23.34 21.65
CA SER A 16 -51.24 -24.05 20.35
C SER A 16 -50.20 -23.36 19.48
N GLY A 17 -49.07 -23.94 19.12
CA GLY A 17 -48.85 -25.31 18.70
C GLY A 17 -48.21 -25.28 17.32
N VAL A 18 -47.02 -24.69 17.21
CA VAL A 18 -46.09 -24.97 16.12
C VAL A 18 -44.67 -24.72 16.63
N ASP A 19 -43.97 -25.82 16.85
CA ASP A 19 -42.52 -25.84 16.99
C ASP A 19 -41.95 -25.88 15.56
N PRO A 20 -41.11 -24.90 15.21
CA PRO A 20 -39.94 -25.23 14.42
C PRO A 20 -38.73 -25.08 15.34
N THR A 21 -38.33 -26.20 15.91
CA THR A 21 -36.94 -26.56 16.14
C THR A 21 -36.15 -26.16 14.91
N GLU A 22 -35.48 -25.01 14.99
CA GLU A 22 -34.15 -24.77 14.43
C GLU A 22 -33.83 -23.29 14.70
N PRO A 23 -32.68 -22.97 15.33
CA PRO A 23 -32.17 -21.62 15.26
C PRO A 23 -32.00 -21.32 13.77
N VAL A 24 -32.74 -20.33 13.27
CA VAL A 24 -32.49 -19.77 11.95
C VAL A 24 -31.06 -19.23 12.00
N MET A 25 -30.14 -20.08 11.53
CA MET A 25 -28.84 -19.70 11.02
C MET A 25 -29.16 -18.85 9.81
N VAL A 26 -29.42 -17.56 10.05
CA VAL A 26 -29.29 -16.60 8.97
C VAL A 26 -27.82 -16.71 8.60
N GLU A 27 -27.53 -17.38 7.48
CA GLU A 27 -26.28 -17.20 6.80
C GLU A 27 -26.23 -15.71 6.49
N VAL A 28 -25.64 -14.95 7.40
CA VAL A 28 -25.04 -13.67 7.07
C VAL A 28 -24.13 -14.05 5.92
N PRO A 29 -24.34 -13.55 4.69
CA PRO A 29 -23.37 -13.79 3.65
C PRO A 29 -22.06 -13.32 4.24
N LEU A 30 -21.14 -14.27 4.45
CA LEU A 30 -19.80 -13.98 4.88
C LEU A 30 -19.30 -12.97 3.86
N VAL A 31 -19.30 -11.69 4.22
CA VAL A 31 -18.61 -10.67 3.46
C VAL A 31 -17.17 -11.09 3.59
N GLN A 32 -16.77 -11.93 2.63
CA GLN A 32 -15.38 -12.29 2.41
C GLN A 32 -14.71 -10.95 2.25
N ASN A 33 -13.95 -10.58 3.29
CA ASN A 33 -13.19 -9.36 3.36
C ASN A 33 -12.28 -9.35 2.14
N ASN A 34 -12.73 -8.66 1.09
CA ASN A 34 -12.04 -8.56 -0.18
C ASN A 34 -10.95 -7.49 -0.06
N SER A 35 -10.12 -7.63 0.97
CA SER A 35 -9.06 -6.69 1.35
C SER A 35 -7.99 -6.63 0.26
N ALA A 36 -7.81 -7.71 -0.51
CA ALA A 36 -6.93 -7.76 -1.67
C ALA A 36 -7.44 -6.86 -2.81
N SER A 37 -8.73 -6.90 -3.13
CA SER A 37 -9.31 -6.02 -4.16
C SER A 37 -9.31 -4.54 -3.74
N ARG A 38 -9.46 -4.24 -2.45
CA ARG A 38 -9.45 -2.84 -1.98
C ARG A 38 -8.06 -2.22 -2.05
N ALA A 39 -7.00 -3.00 -1.82
CA ALA A 39 -5.61 -2.57 -1.96
C ALA A 39 -5.29 -2.22 -3.42
N SER A 40 -5.70 -3.07 -4.38
CA SER A 40 -5.53 -2.83 -5.81
C SER A 40 -6.24 -1.58 -6.31
N LEU A 41 -7.43 -1.26 -5.79
CA LEU A 41 -8.18 -0.05 -6.18
C LEU A 41 -7.53 1.25 -5.67
N VAL A 42 -6.75 1.22 -4.59
CA VAL A 42 -6.16 2.44 -4.01
C VAL A 42 -5.07 3.04 -4.90
N LEU A 43 -4.31 2.20 -5.61
CA LEU A 43 -3.24 2.63 -6.50
C LEU A 43 -3.67 2.72 -7.97
N GLU A 44 -4.94 2.43 -8.27
CA GLU A 44 -5.45 2.50 -9.63
C GLU A 44 -5.35 3.93 -10.18
N GLY A 45 -4.68 4.08 -11.32
CA GLY A 45 -4.43 5.39 -11.94
C GLY A 45 -3.28 6.20 -11.36
N TRP A 46 -2.59 5.69 -10.33
CA TRP A 46 -1.41 6.36 -9.78
C TRP A 46 -0.26 6.35 -10.78
N ARG A 47 0.52 7.43 -10.79
CA ARG A 47 1.69 7.57 -11.64
C ARG A 47 2.95 7.40 -10.82
N ILE A 48 3.61 6.26 -10.97
CA ILE A 48 4.87 6.00 -10.29
C ILE A 48 6.03 6.13 -11.28
N GLY A 49 6.95 7.05 -10.99
CA GLY A 49 8.13 7.28 -11.81
C GLY A 49 9.25 6.29 -11.47
N TYR A 50 10.03 5.88 -12.47
CA TYR A 50 11.24 5.09 -12.27
C TYR A 50 12.39 5.65 -13.10
N ALA A 51 13.61 5.60 -12.57
CA ALA A 51 14.80 6.10 -13.26
C ALA A 51 15.14 5.20 -14.44
N SER A 52 14.78 5.58 -15.67
CA SER A 52 15.16 4.81 -16.87
C SER A 52 16.56 5.19 -17.38
N ARG A 53 16.99 6.42 -17.10
CA ARG A 53 18.31 6.93 -17.49
C ARG A 53 18.87 7.76 -16.34
N TYR A 54 20.16 7.60 -16.10
CA TYR A 54 20.91 8.38 -15.14
C TYR A 54 21.63 9.52 -15.84
N VAL A 55 21.36 10.75 -15.41
CA VAL A 55 22.00 11.96 -15.92
C VAL A 55 23.03 12.43 -14.89
N ARG A 56 24.32 12.41 -15.25
CA ARG A 56 25.42 12.93 -14.41
C ARG A 56 26.30 13.84 -15.25
N GLY A 57 26.37 15.12 -14.90
CA GLY A 57 27.30 16.08 -15.53
C GLY A 57 27.18 16.16 -17.06
N GLY A 58 25.98 15.97 -17.61
CA GLY A 58 25.72 15.96 -19.06
C GLY A 58 25.87 14.60 -19.75
N HIS A 59 26.34 13.57 -19.04
CA HIS A 59 26.35 12.19 -19.52
C HIS A 59 25.04 11.51 -19.16
N ILE A 60 24.43 10.84 -20.13
CA ILE A 60 23.19 10.09 -19.95
C ILE A 60 23.47 8.62 -20.14
N GLU A 61 23.38 7.85 -19.06
CA GLU A 61 23.56 6.41 -19.08
C GLU A 61 22.23 5.68 -18.87
N PRO A 62 21.98 4.55 -19.54
CA PRO A 62 20.79 3.74 -19.25
C PRO A 62 20.87 3.21 -17.82
N ALA A 63 19.76 3.30 -17.09
CA ALA A 63 19.69 2.73 -15.77
C ALA A 63 19.59 1.21 -15.86
N ASP A 64 20.49 0.50 -15.18
CA ASP A 64 20.36 -0.93 -15.00
C ASP A 64 19.26 -1.21 -13.98
N HIS A 65 18.29 -2.05 -14.36
CA HIS A 65 17.16 -2.40 -13.51
C HIS A 65 17.36 -3.79 -12.95
N SER A 66 17.54 -3.89 -11.64
CA SER A 66 17.61 -5.18 -10.97
C SER A 66 16.33 -6.01 -11.20
N ALA A 67 16.46 -7.35 -11.22
CA ALA A 67 15.33 -8.25 -11.38
C ALA A 67 14.22 -7.99 -10.34
N THR A 68 14.60 -7.54 -9.14
CA THR A 68 13.69 -7.12 -8.07
C THR A 68 12.80 -5.95 -8.50
N LEU A 69 13.39 -4.91 -9.10
CA LEU A 69 12.65 -3.75 -9.59
C LEU A 69 11.71 -4.14 -10.75
N GLN A 70 12.16 -5.02 -11.64
CA GLN A 70 11.32 -5.53 -12.72
C GLN A 70 10.12 -6.34 -12.19
N ARG A 71 10.30 -7.19 -11.17
CA ARG A 71 9.18 -7.88 -10.50
C ARG A 71 8.20 -6.88 -9.90
N ALA A 72 8.70 -5.82 -9.26
CA ALA A 72 7.87 -4.76 -8.68
C ALA A 72 7.01 -4.07 -9.74
N PHE A 73 7.58 -3.80 -10.92
CA PHE A 73 6.84 -3.21 -12.03
C PHE A 73 5.65 -4.07 -12.45
N VAL A 74 5.83 -5.39 -12.52
CA VAL A 74 4.73 -6.31 -12.85
C VAL A 74 3.62 -6.21 -11.80
N ILE A 75 3.95 -6.25 -10.51
CA ILE A 75 2.99 -6.16 -9.41
C ILE A 75 2.24 -4.82 -9.42
N LEU A 76 2.96 -3.71 -9.59
CA LEU A 76 2.36 -2.37 -9.62
C LEU A 76 1.45 -2.19 -10.85
N ARG A 77 1.86 -2.68 -12.03
CA ARG A 77 1.01 -2.63 -13.23
C ARG A 77 -0.26 -3.47 -13.08
N GLN A 78 -0.18 -4.63 -12.42
CA GLN A 78 -1.36 -5.44 -12.09
C GLN A 78 -2.30 -4.72 -11.11
N ALA A 79 -1.76 -3.87 -10.23
CA ALA A 79 -2.54 -2.99 -9.35
C ALA A 79 -3.07 -1.72 -10.04
N GLY A 80 -2.97 -1.59 -11.37
CA GLY A 80 -3.51 -0.44 -12.11
C GLY A 80 -2.63 0.82 -12.08
N VAL A 81 -1.38 0.70 -11.63
CA VAL A 81 -0.42 1.81 -11.62
C VAL A 81 0.14 2.08 -13.02
N GLN A 82 0.25 3.35 -13.36
CA GLN A 82 0.97 3.85 -14.53
C GLN A 82 2.44 4.07 -14.18
N LEU A 83 3.32 3.21 -14.72
CA LEU A 83 4.77 3.40 -14.58
C LEU A 83 5.27 4.39 -15.63
N VAL A 84 6.02 5.39 -15.19
CA VAL A 84 6.56 6.47 -16.03
C VAL A 84 8.09 6.44 -16.00
N ALA A 85 8.71 6.22 -17.15
CA ALA A 85 10.16 6.34 -17.31
C ALA A 85 10.58 7.80 -17.15
N VAL A 86 11.53 8.06 -16.26
CA VAL A 86 12.09 9.40 -16.05
C VAL A 86 13.62 9.41 -16.12
N ASP A 87 14.15 10.56 -16.51
CA ASP A 87 15.58 10.85 -16.48
C ASP A 87 15.96 11.33 -15.08
N ALA A 88 16.68 10.50 -14.34
CA ALA A 88 17.03 10.76 -12.95
C ALA A 88 18.41 11.40 -12.84
N GLN A 89 18.52 12.51 -12.11
CA GLN A 89 19.80 13.15 -11.87
C GLN A 89 20.60 12.40 -10.80
N CYS A 90 21.80 11.96 -11.16
CA CYS A 90 22.73 11.30 -10.26
C CYS A 90 23.62 12.35 -9.56
N THR A 91 23.12 12.86 -8.45
CA THR A 91 23.82 13.81 -7.58
C THR A 91 24.05 13.22 -6.20
N SER A 92 25.21 13.50 -5.61
CA SER A 92 25.53 13.16 -4.22
C SER A 92 24.98 14.20 -3.24
N ASP A 93 24.57 15.36 -3.74
CA ASP A 93 24.01 16.41 -2.91
C ASP A 93 22.54 16.12 -2.56
N PRO A 94 22.18 16.09 -1.27
CA PRO A 94 20.83 15.72 -0.85
C PRO A 94 19.78 16.76 -1.23
N LEU A 95 20.13 18.05 -1.27
CA LEU A 95 19.20 19.13 -1.65
C LEU A 95 18.93 19.10 -3.15
N GLU A 96 19.97 18.91 -3.96
CA GLU A 96 19.84 18.74 -5.41
C GLU A 96 19.02 17.48 -5.73
N SER A 97 19.26 16.38 -5.00
CA SER A 97 18.52 15.13 -5.18
C SER A 97 17.03 15.28 -4.86
N GLY A 98 16.69 15.96 -3.77
CA GLY A 98 15.30 16.28 -3.42
C GLY A 98 14.64 17.21 -4.44
N THR A 99 15.35 18.25 -4.88
CA THR A 99 14.85 19.18 -5.91
C THR A 99 14.57 18.45 -7.23
N ALA A 100 15.46 17.55 -7.65
CA ALA A 100 15.24 16.72 -8.83
C ALA A 100 14.00 15.82 -8.69
N ILE A 101 13.72 15.30 -7.49
CA ILE A 101 12.49 14.54 -7.20
C ILE A 101 11.25 15.43 -7.36
N ASP A 102 11.24 16.63 -6.77
CA ASP A 102 10.12 17.58 -6.89
C ASP A 102 9.87 17.99 -8.35
N GLU A 103 10.95 18.24 -9.12
CA GLU A 103 10.86 18.57 -10.53
C GLU A 103 10.25 17.42 -11.34
N LEU A 104 10.72 16.19 -11.14
CA LEU A 104 10.20 15.00 -11.83
C LEU A 104 8.74 14.75 -11.46
N ALA A 105 8.41 14.85 -10.17
CA ALA A 105 7.05 14.69 -9.69
C ALA A 105 6.10 15.75 -10.30
N THR A 106 6.55 17.00 -10.42
CA THR A 106 5.75 18.07 -11.02
C THR A 106 5.63 17.92 -12.54
N ARG A 107 6.76 17.67 -13.22
CA ARG A 107 6.85 17.56 -14.70
C ARG A 107 6.01 16.41 -15.24
N HIS A 108 6.07 15.25 -14.60
CA HIS A 108 5.37 14.04 -15.04
C HIS A 108 4.07 13.78 -14.28
N ARG A 109 3.71 14.66 -13.33
CA ARG A 109 2.58 14.49 -12.39
C ARG A 109 2.63 13.14 -11.67
N LEU A 110 3.79 12.82 -11.11
CA LEU A 110 4.02 11.56 -10.40
C LEU A 110 3.45 11.66 -8.99
N ASP A 111 2.86 10.57 -8.53
CA ASP A 111 2.41 10.37 -7.16
C ASP A 111 3.55 9.89 -6.24
N ALA A 112 4.48 9.12 -6.81
CA ALA A 112 5.69 8.65 -6.15
C ALA A 112 6.76 8.30 -7.20
N LEU A 113 7.99 8.11 -6.76
CA LEU A 113 9.06 7.47 -7.52
C LEU A 113 9.45 6.16 -6.84
N ILE A 114 9.88 5.20 -7.65
CA ILE A 114 10.42 3.92 -7.19
C ILE A 114 11.84 3.74 -7.74
N SER A 115 12.73 3.27 -6.88
CA SER A 115 14.08 2.85 -7.23
C SER A 115 14.47 1.65 -6.38
N ASP A 116 15.43 0.87 -6.85
CA ASP A 116 16.01 -0.22 -6.07
C ASP A 116 17.20 0.27 -5.22
N GLU A 117 17.74 -0.60 -4.38
CA GLU A 117 18.89 -0.29 -3.53
C GLU A 117 20.18 0.02 -4.29
N GLN A 118 20.34 -0.49 -5.53
CA GLN A 118 21.53 -0.26 -6.35
C GLN A 118 21.42 1.01 -7.21
N SER A 119 20.24 1.66 -7.18
CA SER A 119 20.00 2.92 -7.89
C SER A 119 21.00 3.99 -7.45
N GLN A 120 21.60 4.68 -8.42
CA GLN A 120 22.52 5.80 -8.14
C GLN A 120 21.80 7.14 -7.94
N ALA A 121 20.48 7.17 -8.14
CA ALA A 121 19.64 8.35 -7.98
C ALA A 121 18.72 8.26 -6.76
N PHE A 122 18.26 9.43 -6.29
CA PHE A 122 17.23 9.64 -5.24
C PHE A 122 17.60 9.26 -3.80
N HIS A 123 18.54 8.33 -3.58
CA HIS A 123 18.97 7.92 -2.23
C HIS A 123 19.54 9.07 -1.39
N ALA A 124 20.18 10.06 -2.01
CA ALA A 124 20.69 11.22 -1.29
C ALA A 124 19.55 12.04 -0.64
N ALA A 125 18.36 12.06 -1.25
CA ALA A 125 17.20 12.80 -0.74
C ALA A 125 16.71 12.29 0.64
N CYS A 126 16.97 11.03 1.00
CA CYS A 126 16.71 10.51 2.34
C CYS A 126 17.39 11.34 3.43
N ARG A 127 18.58 11.92 3.14
CA ARG A 127 19.33 12.75 4.09
C ARG A 127 18.77 14.18 4.21
N SER A 128 18.03 14.65 3.21
CA SER A 128 17.36 15.96 3.23
C SER A 128 15.99 15.95 3.91
N GLY A 129 15.52 14.81 4.42
CA GLY A 129 14.21 14.69 5.06
C GLY A 129 13.04 14.62 4.07
N TYR A 130 13.30 14.27 2.81
CA TYR A 130 12.24 14.01 1.85
C TYR A 130 11.49 12.72 2.24
N PRO A 131 10.18 12.63 1.92
CA PRO A 131 9.44 11.44 2.23
C PRO A 131 9.97 10.27 1.41
N SER A 132 10.50 9.29 2.13
CA SER A 132 11.06 8.07 1.57
C SER A 132 10.73 6.89 2.46
N GLY A 133 10.63 5.70 1.89
CA GLY A 133 10.60 4.47 2.67
C GLY A 133 10.97 3.27 1.81
N CYS A 134 11.40 2.20 2.48
CA CYS A 134 11.80 0.97 1.83
C CYS A 134 10.86 -0.18 2.18
N GLN A 135 10.58 -1.04 1.20
CA GLN A 135 9.92 -2.32 1.39
C GLN A 135 10.92 -3.44 1.12
N ALA A 136 11.06 -4.36 2.07
CA ALA A 136 11.80 -5.60 1.87
C ALA A 136 10.95 -6.61 1.08
N LEU A 137 11.56 -7.28 0.11
CA LEU A 137 10.97 -8.37 -0.65
C LEU A 137 11.46 -9.72 -0.12
N GLU A 138 10.75 -10.79 -0.49
CA GLU A 138 11.09 -12.17 -0.07
C GLU A 138 12.51 -12.60 -0.49
N ASP A 139 13.02 -12.02 -1.58
CA ASP A 139 14.37 -12.26 -2.11
C ASP A 139 15.48 -11.60 -1.26
N GLY A 140 15.13 -10.86 -0.20
CA GLY A 140 16.05 -10.07 0.63
C GLY A 140 16.42 -8.70 0.05
N ALA A 141 16.12 -8.46 -1.22
CA ALA A 141 16.29 -7.18 -1.87
C ALA A 141 15.34 -6.10 -1.32
N ARG A 142 15.75 -4.83 -1.41
CA ARG A 142 14.97 -3.69 -0.92
C ARG A 142 14.55 -2.77 -2.06
N LEU A 143 13.25 -2.47 -2.11
CA LEU A 143 12.72 -1.43 -2.98
C LEU A 143 12.48 -0.16 -2.19
N TRP A 144 12.84 0.96 -2.78
CA TRP A 144 12.70 2.28 -2.20
C TRP A 144 11.66 3.08 -2.96
N PHE A 145 10.77 3.71 -2.20
CA PHE A 145 9.78 4.64 -2.68
C PHE A 145 10.15 6.03 -2.18
N TYR A 146 10.10 7.01 -3.08
CA TYR A 146 10.42 8.40 -2.82
C TYR A 146 9.24 9.27 -3.23
N GLY A 147 9.04 10.37 -2.52
CA GLY A 147 8.03 11.36 -2.87
C GLY A 147 8.64 12.75 -2.89
N ALA A 148 7.97 13.62 -3.64
CA ALA A 148 8.10 15.06 -3.53
C ALA A 148 7.84 15.53 -2.09
N ARG A 149 8.27 16.73 -1.73
CA ARG A 149 8.14 17.25 -0.36
C ARG A 149 6.68 17.32 0.14
N TRP A 150 5.74 17.40 -0.80
CA TRP A 150 4.30 17.41 -0.56
C TRP A 150 3.63 16.02 -0.63
N ALA A 151 4.36 14.98 -1.05
CA ALA A 151 3.82 13.65 -1.33
C ALA A 151 3.98 12.65 -0.18
N SER A 152 4.21 13.12 1.06
CA SER A 152 4.48 12.25 2.22
C SER A 152 3.39 11.21 2.49
N GLU A 153 2.12 11.61 2.44
CA GLU A 153 0.99 10.69 2.59
C GLU A 153 0.92 9.68 1.43
N ARG A 154 1.25 10.11 0.21
CA ARG A 154 1.24 9.23 -0.97
C ARG A 154 2.30 8.13 -0.86
N VAL A 155 3.50 8.47 -0.42
CA VAL A 155 4.58 7.51 -0.15
C VAL A 155 4.16 6.47 0.89
N ARG A 156 3.45 6.89 1.95
CA ARG A 156 2.93 5.97 2.97
C ARG A 156 1.87 5.02 2.44
N VAL A 157 0.96 5.54 1.60
CA VAL A 157 -0.09 4.74 0.98
C VAL A 157 0.51 3.70 0.03
N VAL A 158 1.43 4.08 -0.85
CA VAL A 158 2.07 3.12 -1.77
C VAL A 158 2.87 2.06 -1.02
N LEU A 159 3.61 2.43 0.04
CA LEU A 159 4.33 1.46 0.87
C LEU A 159 3.39 0.46 1.52
N ARG A 160 2.31 0.93 2.15
CA ARG A 160 1.31 0.06 2.78
C ARG A 160 0.64 -0.85 1.76
N THR A 161 0.20 -0.31 0.63
CA THR A 161 -0.49 -1.08 -0.40
C THR A 161 0.46 -2.09 -1.03
N TYR A 162 1.68 -1.70 -1.35
CA TYR A 162 2.69 -2.61 -1.89
C TYR A 162 3.02 -3.72 -0.89
N ALA A 163 3.16 -3.41 0.40
CA ALA A 163 3.31 -4.41 1.46
C ALA A 163 2.14 -5.41 1.50
N GLN A 164 0.90 -4.96 1.30
CA GLN A 164 -0.27 -5.86 1.23
C GLN A 164 -0.28 -6.73 -0.02
N LEU A 165 0.26 -6.23 -1.14
CA LEU A 165 0.38 -6.98 -2.40
C LEU A 165 1.46 -8.07 -2.32
N ILE A 166 2.57 -7.80 -1.62
CA ILE A 166 3.68 -8.77 -1.48
C ILE A 166 3.57 -9.66 -0.24
N SER A 167 2.73 -9.31 0.73
CA SER A 167 2.55 -10.16 1.92
C SER A 167 1.95 -11.48 1.44
N PRO A 168 2.60 -12.63 1.69
CA PRO A 168 1.95 -13.90 1.49
C PRO A 168 0.69 -13.89 2.34
N ARG A 169 -0.46 -14.16 1.70
CA ARG A 169 -1.70 -14.46 2.39
C ARG A 169 -1.36 -15.43 3.51
N ALA A 170 -1.39 -15.00 4.76
CA ALA A 170 -1.40 -15.96 5.86
C ALA A 170 -2.70 -16.75 5.69
N PRO A 171 -2.66 -18.07 5.39
CA PRO A 171 -3.83 -18.87 5.65
C PRO A 171 -4.02 -18.78 7.16
N THR A 172 -5.10 -18.13 7.59
CA THR A 172 -5.64 -18.35 8.91
C THR A 172 -6.03 -19.82 8.95
N ALA A 173 -5.08 -20.65 9.37
CA ALA A 173 -5.35 -22.00 9.80
C ALA A 173 -6.16 -21.87 11.09
N VAL A 174 -7.48 -21.70 10.92
CA VAL A 174 -8.43 -22.13 11.93
C VAL A 174 -8.37 -23.65 11.89
N MET A 175 -7.73 -24.24 12.89
CA MET A 175 -7.81 -25.66 13.16
C MET A 175 -8.64 -25.79 14.42
N GLU A 176 -9.84 -26.32 14.20
CA GLU A 176 -10.87 -26.71 15.16
C GLU A 176 -10.35 -27.75 16.16
#